data_AF-F3GMN4-F1
#
_entry.id   AF-F3GMN4-F1
#
_cell.length_a   1.000
_cell.length_b   1.000
_cell.length_c   1.000
_cell.angle_alpha   90.00
_cell.angle_beta   90.00
_cell.angle_gamma   90.00
#
_symmetry.space_group_name_H-M   'P 1'
#
loop_
_entity.id
_entity.type
_entity.pdbx_description
1 polymer ?
#
loop_
_entity_poly.entity_id
_entity_poly.type
_entity_poly.pdbx_seq_one_letter_code
_entity_poly.pdbx_strand_id
1 'polypeptide(L)'
;YPEDRLAYMMKDSGIGLLLTQAALLERLPVPPQVQSLCLDQHGDWLEGYSTANPVNLSHPLNLAYVIYTSGSTGKPKGAGNSHRALVNRLHWMQKAYALDGSDTVLQKT
;
A
#
# COMPACT_ATOMS: atom_id res chain seq x y z
N TYR A 1 12.57 6.36 -7.63
CA TYR A 1 12.47 7.73 -7.09
C TYR A 1 13.82 8.13 -6.51
N PRO A 2 14.15 9.44 -6.45
CA PRO A 2 15.32 9.91 -5.71
C PRO A 2 15.25 9.48 -4.24
N GLU A 3 16.41 9.17 -3.66
CA GLU A 3 16.54 8.65 -2.29
C GLU A 3 15.93 9.60 -1.25
N ASP A 4 16.27 10.89 -1.29
CA ASP A 4 15.72 11.91 -0.38
C ASP A 4 14.20 11.95 -0.36
N ARG A 5 13.57 11.70 -1.51
CA ARG A 5 12.10 11.67 -1.62
C ARG A 5 11.52 10.45 -0.91
N LEU A 6 12.16 9.28 -1.05
CA LEU A 6 11.74 8.06 -0.36
C LEU A 6 11.94 8.19 1.14
N ALA A 7 13.09 8.69 1.57
CA ALA A 7 13.40 8.95 2.98
C ALA A 7 12.37 9.90 3.62
N TYR A 8 12.02 10.98 2.91
CA TYR A 8 10.96 11.90 3.33
C TYR A 8 9.62 11.18 3.48
N MET A 9 9.19 10.41 2.47
CA MET A 9 7.90 9.71 2.50
C MET A 9 7.81 8.70 3.65
N MET A 10 8.87 7.91 3.90
CA MET A 10 8.90 6.93 4.99
C MET A 10 8.80 7.60 6.36
N LYS A 11 9.51 8.73 6.54
CA LYS A 11 9.46 9.52 7.78
C LYS A 11 8.10 10.18 7.99
N ASP A 12 7.55 10.82 6.95
CA ASP A 12 6.28 11.55 7.02
C ASP A 12 5.08 10.61 7.21
N SER A 13 5.10 9.43 6.60
CA SER A 13 3.99 8.48 6.70
C SER A 13 3.89 7.78 8.06
N GLY A 14 4.96 7.75 8.85
CA GLY A 14 5.01 7.02 10.12
C GLY A 14 4.78 5.51 9.97
N ILE A 15 5.23 4.92 8.85
CA ILE A 15 5.08 3.47 8.61
C ILE A 15 5.91 2.68 9.62
N GLY A 16 5.36 1.59 10.14
CA GLY A 16 6.10 0.65 11.00
C GLY A 16 6.69 -0.54 10.25
N LEU A 17 6.16 -0.86 9.07
CA LEU A 17 6.55 -2.00 8.25
C LEU A 17 6.66 -1.59 6.77
N LEU A 18 7.75 -2.00 6.13
CA LEU A 18 8.01 -1.89 4.71
C LEU A 18 7.96 -3.29 4.08
N LEU A 19 7.05 -3.50 3.13
CA LEU A 19 7.07 -4.66 2.25
C LEU A 19 7.95 -4.36 1.04
N THR A 20 8.93 -5.22 0.75
CA THR A 20 9.90 -4.99 -0.33
C THR A 20 10.41 -6.30 -0.93
N GLN A 21 11.41 -6.20 -1.81
CA GLN A 21 12.18 -7.31 -2.36
C GLN A 21 13.63 -7.22 -1.88
N ALA A 22 14.31 -8.36 -1.75
CA ALA A 22 15.69 -8.43 -1.23
C ALA A 22 16.64 -7.51 -2.03
N ALA A 23 16.56 -7.54 -3.36
CA ALA A 23 17.40 -6.73 -4.24
C ALA A 23 17.17 -5.20 -4.13
N LEU A 24 16.04 -4.78 -3.55
CA LEU A 24 15.73 -3.36 -3.34
C LEU A 24 16.12 -2.89 -1.94
N LEU A 25 16.13 -3.79 -0.95
CA LEU A 25 16.33 -3.42 0.45
C LEU A 25 17.63 -2.65 0.67
N GLU A 26 18.73 -3.07 0.04
CA GLU A 26 20.04 -2.41 0.14
C GLU A 26 20.09 -1.00 -0.49
N ARG A 27 19.10 -0.67 -1.35
CA ARG A 27 19.04 0.59 -2.10
C ARG A 27 17.98 1.55 -1.55
N LEU A 28 17.23 1.13 -0.54
CA LEU A 28 16.15 1.92 0.06
C LEU A 28 16.65 2.62 1.32
N PRO A 29 16.33 3.90 1.52
CA PRO A 29 16.74 4.65 2.72
C PRO A 29 15.81 4.32 3.90
N VAL A 30 15.76 3.05 4.30
CA VAL A 30 14.87 2.56 5.35
C VAL A 30 15.31 3.08 6.71
N PRO A 31 14.47 3.84 7.45
CA PRO A 31 14.82 4.31 8.78
C PRO A 31 14.96 3.12 9.76
N PRO A 32 15.86 3.19 10.77
CA PRO A 32 16.10 2.10 11.71
C PRO A 32 14.86 1.60 12.48
N GLN A 33 13.83 2.44 12.62
CA GLN A 33 12.59 2.13 13.32
C GLN A 33 11.57 1.37 12.47
N VAL A 34 11.79 1.27 11.15
CA VAL A 34 10.86 0.63 10.21
C VAL A 34 11.31 -0.81 9.98
N GLN A 35 10.46 -1.76 10.34
CA GLN A 35 10.70 -3.17 10.04
C GLN A 35 10.58 -3.39 8.53
N SER A 36 11.38 -4.30 7.98
CA SER A 36 11.29 -4.69 6.56
C SER A 36 10.94 -6.16 6.43
N LEU A 37 10.02 -6.48 5.53
CA LEU A 37 9.67 -7.84 5.14
C LEU A 37 9.87 -8.00 3.64
N CYS A 38 10.80 -8.87 3.25
CA CYS A 38 11.02 -9.24 1.86
C CYS A 38 9.94 -10.26 1.43
N LEU A 39 9.26 -9.99 0.32
CA LEU A 39 8.20 -10.89 -0.18
C LEU A 39 8.75 -12.03 -1.04
N ASP A 40 9.98 -11.88 -1.54
CA ASP A 40 10.72 -12.77 -2.42
C ASP A 40 11.68 -13.71 -1.67
N GLN A 41 11.34 -14.07 -0.43
CA GLN A 41 12.10 -15.02 0.38
C GLN A 41 12.12 -16.42 -0.26
N HIS A 42 13.20 -17.16 -0.03
CA HIS A 42 13.35 -18.53 -0.51
C HIS A 42 12.47 -19.51 0.28
N GLY A 43 11.95 -20.53 -0.42
CA GLY A 43 11.07 -21.53 0.16
C GLY A 43 9.65 -21.03 0.41
N ASP A 44 8.81 -21.87 1.03
CA ASP A 44 7.46 -21.48 1.45
C ASP A 44 7.52 -20.86 2.85
N TRP A 45 7.92 -19.58 2.92
CA TRP A 45 8.04 -18.86 4.19
C TRP A 45 6.68 -18.57 4.87
N LEU A 46 5.58 -18.91 4.20
CA LEU A 46 4.22 -18.90 4.77
C LEU A 46 3.75 -20.29 5.22
N GLU A 47 4.59 -21.33 5.08
CA GLU A 47 4.28 -22.67 5.55
C GLU A 47 3.90 -22.66 7.04
N GLY A 48 2.78 -23.31 7.38
CA GLY A 48 2.24 -23.36 8.74
C GLY A 48 1.40 -22.14 9.15
N TYR A 49 1.32 -21.08 8.35
CA TYR A 49 0.33 -20.02 8.57
C TYR A 49 -1.06 -20.43 8.10
N SER A 50 -2.08 -19.85 8.72
CA SER A 50 -3.48 -20.12 8.38
C SER A 50 -3.84 -19.56 7.00
N THR A 51 -4.58 -20.34 6.22
CA THR A 51 -5.21 -19.91 4.96
C THR A 51 -6.61 -19.32 5.16
N ALA A 52 -7.12 -19.35 6.40
CA ALA A 52 -8.41 -18.74 6.72
C ALA A 52 -8.33 -17.21 6.67
N ASN A 53 -9.45 -16.58 6.33
CA ASN A 53 -9.55 -15.12 6.38
C ASN A 53 -9.20 -14.62 7.80
N PRO A 54 -8.36 -13.57 7.93
CA PRO A 54 -8.07 -13.00 9.22
C PRO A 54 -9.33 -12.37 9.83
N VAL A 55 -9.35 -12.28 11.16
CA VAL A 55 -10.39 -11.52 11.87
C VAL A 55 -10.32 -10.07 11.40
N ASN A 56 -11.45 -9.52 10.94
CA ASN A 56 -11.51 -8.14 10.49
C ASN A 56 -11.50 -7.19 11.70
N LEU A 57 -10.36 -6.53 11.91
CA LEU A 57 -10.18 -5.50 12.92
C LEU A 57 -10.27 -4.07 12.35
N SER A 58 -10.62 -3.93 11.06
CA SER A 58 -10.64 -2.65 10.37
C SER A 58 -11.92 -1.87 10.67
N HIS A 59 -11.77 -0.57 10.93
CA HIS A 59 -12.88 0.37 11.04
C HIS A 59 -13.05 1.15 9.71
N PRO A 60 -14.28 1.50 9.27
CA PRO A 60 -14.50 2.21 8.01
C PRO A 60 -13.76 3.55 7.88
N LEU A 61 -13.42 4.18 9.00
CA LEU A 61 -12.66 5.43 9.03
C LEU A 61 -11.14 5.24 9.09
N ASN A 62 -10.63 4.00 9.22
CA ASN A 62 -9.21 3.75 9.05
C ASN A 62 -8.78 4.07 7.61
N LEU A 63 -7.53 4.51 7.46
CA LEU A 63 -6.93 4.72 6.15
C LEU A 63 -6.78 3.38 5.44
N ALA A 64 -7.31 3.30 4.22
CA ALA A 64 -7.08 2.20 3.29
C ALA A 64 -5.78 2.39 2.51
N TYR A 65 -5.44 3.63 2.14
CA TYR A 65 -4.17 3.97 1.51
C TYR A 65 -3.81 5.45 1.68
N VAL A 66 -2.53 5.76 1.48
CA VAL A 66 -2.00 7.11 1.34
C VAL A 66 -1.20 7.18 0.04
N ILE A 67 -1.53 8.13 -0.84
CA ILE A 67 -0.75 8.38 -2.07
C ILE A 67 -0.13 9.77 -1.98
N TYR A 68 1.19 9.83 -2.20
CA TYR A 68 1.91 11.09 -2.20
C TYR A 68 1.83 11.79 -3.55
N THR A 69 1.48 13.07 -3.52
CA THR A 69 1.43 13.94 -4.70
C THR A 69 2.48 15.05 -4.61
N SER A 70 2.83 15.66 -5.74
CA SER A 70 3.71 16.84 -5.75
C SER A 70 3.03 17.98 -4.99
N GLY A 71 3.64 18.48 -3.92
CA GLY A 71 3.15 19.68 -3.25
C GLY A 71 3.59 20.95 -3.98
N SER A 72 2.72 21.96 -3.99
CA SER A 72 3.04 23.31 -4.50
C SER A 72 4.21 23.98 -3.76
N THR A 73 4.52 23.51 -2.55
CA THR A 73 5.63 23.98 -1.70
C THR A 73 6.92 23.16 -1.87
N GLY A 74 7.01 22.33 -2.91
CA GLY A 74 8.17 21.48 -3.22
C GLY A 74 8.24 20.17 -2.43
N LYS A 75 7.63 20.08 -1.24
CA LYS A 75 7.54 18.83 -0.48
C LYS A 75 6.31 18.00 -0.87
N PRO A 76 6.43 16.68 -1.07
CA PRO A 76 5.28 15.82 -1.32
C PRO A 76 4.26 15.86 -0.18
N LYS A 77 2.98 15.72 -0.51
CA LYS A 77 1.87 15.64 0.48
C LYS A 77 1.18 14.29 0.38
N GLY A 78 1.01 13.61 1.52
CA GLY A 78 0.27 12.35 1.60
C GLY A 78 -1.23 12.57 1.59
N ALA A 79 -1.92 12.14 0.54
CA ALA A 79 -3.38 12.14 0.47
C ALA A 79 -3.93 10.82 1.04
N GLY A 80 -4.41 10.86 2.27
CA GLY A 80 -5.01 9.71 2.95
C GLY A 80 -6.46 9.47 2.54
N ASN A 81 -6.79 8.23 2.17
CA ASN A 81 -8.14 7.80 1.82
C ASN A 81 -8.59 6.69 2.75
N SER A 82 -9.78 6.84 3.33
CA SER A 82 -10.35 5.83 4.24
C SER A 82 -11.00 4.67 3.50
N HIS A 83 -11.18 3.55 4.19
CA HIS A 83 -11.95 2.40 3.69
C HIS A 83 -13.36 2.82 3.22
N ARG A 84 -14.06 3.66 4.00
CA ARG A 84 -15.40 4.16 3.63
C ARG A 84 -15.38 4.94 2.31
N ALA A 85 -14.41 5.82 2.12
CA ALA A 85 -14.29 6.60 0.89
C ALA A 85 -14.03 5.70 -0.33
N LEU A 86 -13.11 4.75 -0.18
CA LEU A 86 -12.78 3.77 -1.22
C LEU A 86 -14.00 2.91 -1.59
N VAL A 87 -14.67 2.32 -0.60
CA VAL A 87 -15.84 1.46 -0.81
C VAL A 87 -16.98 2.21 -1.48
N ASN A 88 -17.25 3.46 -1.07
CA ASN A 88 -18.24 4.31 -1.74
C ASN A 88 -17.90 4.51 -3.23
N ARG A 89 -16.63 4.79 -3.54
CA ARG A 89 -16.15 4.97 -4.91
C ARG A 89 -16.27 3.70 -5.75
N LEU A 90 -15.98 2.54 -5.17
CA LEU A 90 -16.08 1.24 -5.85
C LEU A 90 -17.55 0.84 -6.10
N HIS A 91 -18.45 1.06 -5.13
CA HIS A 91 -19.88 0.80 -5.33
C HIS A 91 -20.49 1.66 -6.43
N TRP A 92 -20.16 2.94 -6.49
CA TRP A 92 -20.59 3.78 -7.60
C TRP A 92 -20.08 3.24 -8.94
N MET A 93 -18.80 2.85 -8.99
CA MET A 93 -18.15 2.31 -10.19
C MET A 93 -18.85 1.05 -10.67
N GLN A 94 -19.13 0.12 -9.76
CA GLN A 94 -19.84 -1.12 -10.05
C GLN A 94 -21.25 -0.86 -10.57
N LYS A 95 -21.98 0.12 -10.00
CA LYS A 95 -23.32 0.46 -10.48
C LYS A 95 -23.30 1.13 -11.86
N ALA A 96 -22.31 1.97 -12.13
CA ALA A 96 -22.22 2.74 -13.36
C ALA A 96 -21.73 1.89 -14.55
N TYR A 97 -20.75 1.02 -14.32
CA TYR A 97 -20.11 0.23 -15.37
C TYR A 97 -20.53 -1.24 -15.38
N ALA A 98 -21.16 -1.73 -14.30
CA ALA A 98 -21.72 -3.08 -14.20
C ALA A 98 -20.76 -4.21 -14.59
N LEU A 99 -19.48 -4.06 -14.23
CA LEU A 99 -18.47 -5.07 -14.54
C LEU A 99 -18.87 -6.44 -13.96
N ASP A 100 -18.71 -7.50 -14.73
CA ASP A 100 -19.01 -8.85 -14.30
C ASP A 100 -17.84 -9.81 -14.52
N GLY A 101 -18.06 -11.11 -14.28
CA GLY A 101 -17.01 -12.12 -14.38
C GLY A 101 -16.51 -12.40 -15.80
N SER A 102 -17.16 -11.85 -16.83
CA SER A 102 -16.73 -11.95 -18.22
C SER A 102 -15.79 -10.81 -18.64
N ASP A 103 -15.71 -9.73 -17.84
CA ASP A 103 -14.81 -8.62 -18.09
C ASP A 103 -13.36 -8.96 -17.76
N THR A 104 -12.44 -8.34 -18.49
CA THR A 104 -11.00 -8.37 -18.19
C THR A 104 -10.52 -6.96 -17.90
N VAL A 105 -9.99 -6.75 -16.70
CA VAL A 105 -9.45 -5.44 -16.28
C VAL A 105 -7.93 -5.44 -16.43
N LEU A 106 -7.42 -4.48 -17.20
CA LEU A 106 -5.98 -4.27 -17.34
C LEU A 106 -5.44 -3.46 -16.15
N GLN A 107 -4.53 -4.05 -15.39
CA GLN A 107 -3.68 -3.30 -14.46
C GLN A 107 -2.51 -2.68 -15.24
N LYS A 108 -2.72 -1.46 -15.72
CA LYS A 108 -1.66 -0.65 -16.37
C LYS A 108 -1.01 0.26 -15.33
N THR A 109 0.27 0.02 -15.05
CA THR A 109 1.13 0.87 -14.23
C THR A 109 1.72 2.03 -15.00
#